data_AF-A0A3C1P2G1-F1
#
_entry.id   AF-A0A3C1P2G1-F1
#
_cell.length_a   1.000
_cell.length_b   1.000
_cell.length_c   1.000
_cell.angle_alpha   90.00
_cell.angle_beta   90.00
_cell.angle_gamma   90.00
#
_symmetry.space_group_name_H-M   'P 1'
#
loop_
_entity.id
_entity.type
_entity.pdbx_description
1 polymer ?
#
loop_
_entity_poly.entity_id
_entity_poly.type
_entity_poly.pdbx_seq_one_letter_code
_entity_poly.pdbx_strand_id
1 'polypeptide(L)' 'MIIDCGSCAVAGLACSDCVVTVLLGMPEVLPAGMADPAASGVPELPEEHVAAVAALAASGLVPPLRLVPGSKAS' A
#
# COMPACT_ATOMS: atom_id res chain seq x y z
N MET A 1 2.71 24.27 -6.43
CA MET A 1 1.50 24.02 -5.60
C MET A 1 1.79 22.81 -4.73
N ILE A 2 1.56 22.89 -3.42
CA ILE A 2 1.83 21.80 -2.46
C ILE A 2 0.51 21.49 -1.76
N ILE A 3 0.11 20.21 -1.75
CA ILE A 3 -1.07 19.71 -1.03
C ILE A 3 -0.56 18.84 0.12
N ASP A 4 -0.90 19.21 1.36
CA ASP A 4 -0.56 18.42 2.55
C ASP A 4 -1.72 17.50 2.93
N CYS A 5 -1.65 16.25 2.45
CA CYS A 5 -2.62 15.23 2.83
C CYS A 5 -2.49 14.79 4.30
N GLY A 6 -1.35 15.04 4.96
CA GLY A 6 -1.11 14.66 6.35
C GLY A 6 -1.87 15.51 7.36
N SER A 7 -2.19 16.76 7.02
CA SER A 7 -3.03 17.65 7.83
C SER A 7 -4.44 17.85 7.27
N CYS A 8 -4.83 17.09 6.24
CA CYS A 8 -6.12 17.26 5.58
C CYS A 8 -7.25 16.78 6.50
N ALA A 9 -8.17 17.69 6.85
CA ALA A 9 -9.27 17.42 7.79
C ALA A 9 -10.27 16.37 7.29
N VAL A 10 -10.28 16.07 5.99
CA VAL A 10 -11.14 15.08 5.33
C VAL A 10 -10.35 13.95 4.68
N ALA A 11 -9.06 13.77 5.04
CA ALA A 11 -8.29 12.60 4.64
C ALA A 11 -9.03 11.32 5.07
N GLY A 12 -9.06 10.30 4.22
CA GLY A 12 -10.01 9.19 4.39
C GLY A 12 -11.32 9.46 3.67
N LEU A 13 -12.07 10.41 4.20
CA LEU A 13 -13.50 10.62 3.89
C LEU A 13 -13.77 11.10 2.47
N ALA A 14 -12.93 12.00 1.95
CA ALA A 14 -13.11 12.61 0.63
C ALA A 14 -12.04 12.17 -0.39
N CYS A 15 -11.20 11.19 -0.04
CA CYS A 15 -10.09 10.77 -0.89
C CYS A 15 -10.56 10.17 -2.22
N SER A 16 -11.72 9.50 -2.25
CA SER A 16 -12.26 8.89 -3.48
C SER A 16 -12.57 9.88 -4.60
N ASP A 17 -12.83 11.15 -4.26
CA ASP A 17 -13.09 12.25 -5.20
C ASP A 17 -11.98 13.32 -5.19
N CYS A 18 -10.83 13.03 -4.57
CA CYS A 18 -9.71 13.97 -4.48
C CYS A 18 -8.83 13.90 -5.74
N VAL A 19 -8.47 15.05 -6.30
CA VAL A 19 -7.52 15.15 -7.42
C VAL A 19 -6.18 14.46 -7.13
N VAL A 20 -5.73 14.43 -5.87
CA VAL A 20 -4.50 13.72 -5.46
C VAL A 20 -4.64 12.21 -5.71
N THR A 21 -5.80 11.64 -5.40
CA THR A 21 -6.09 10.22 -5.61
C THR A 21 -6.23 9.87 -7.09
N VAL A 22 -6.78 10.78 -7.90
CA VAL A 22 -6.80 10.62 -9.37
C VAL A 22 -5.37 10.56 -9.94
N LEU A 23 -4.46 11.39 -9.41
CA LEU A 23 -3.09 11.49 -9.92
C LEU A 23 -2.14 10.41 -9.38
N LEU A 24 -2.29 10.01 -8.11
CA LEU A 24 -1.33 9.14 -7.40
C LEU A 24 -1.92 7.80 -6.95
N GLY A 25 -3.22 7.56 -7.16
CA GLY A 25 -3.93 6.42 -6.62
C GLY A 25 -4.44 6.65 -5.19
N MET A 26 -5.28 5.73 -4.72
CA MET A 26 -5.89 5.82 -3.40
C MET A 26 -4.87 5.38 -2.33
N PRO A 27 -4.67 6.12 -1.24
CA PRO A 27 -3.78 5.70 -0.17
C PRO A 27 -4.27 4.40 0.46
N GLU A 28 -3.39 3.42 0.68
CA GLU A 28 -3.73 2.15 1.36
C GLU A 28 -4.10 2.33 2.85
N VAL A 29 -3.90 3.54 3.39
CA VAL A 29 -4.09 3.91 4.81
C VAL A 29 -5.47 4.53 5.11
N LEU A 30 -6.45 4.43 4.21
CA LEU A 30 -7.80 4.88 4.53
C LEU A 30 -8.40 4.03 5.68
N PRO A 31 -9.31 4.61 6.50
CA PRO A 31 -10.06 3.84 7.48
C PRO A 31 -10.72 2.61 6.85
N ALA A 32 -10.64 1.47 7.55
CA ALA A 32 -11.20 0.20 7.09
C ALA A 32 -12.66 0.39 6.62
N GLY A 33 -12.94 0.03 5.37
CA GLY A 33 -14.28 0.09 4.77
C GLY A 33 -14.48 1.10 3.63
N MET A 34 -13.47 1.92 3.30
CA MET A 34 -13.53 2.87 2.18
C MET A 34 -12.63 2.51 1.00
N ALA A 35 -11.77 1.49 1.15
CA ALA A 35 -10.90 1.03 0.07
C ALA A 35 -11.63 0.05 -0.85
N ASP A 36 -11.37 0.16 -2.17
CA ASP A 36 -11.79 -0.84 -3.14
C ASP A 36 -11.11 -2.17 -2.79
N PRO A 37 -11.86 -3.27 -2.57
CA PRO A 37 -11.27 -4.54 -2.14
C PRO A 37 -10.32 -5.14 -3.19
N ALA A 38 -10.39 -4.73 -4.46
CA ALA A 38 -9.45 -5.12 -5.51
C ALA A 38 -8.21 -4.21 -5.59
N ALA A 39 -8.27 -3.00 -5.02
CA ALA A 39 -7.10 -2.10 -4.89
C ALA A 39 -6.43 -2.21 -3.50
N SER A 40 -7.07 -2.88 -2.55
CA SER A 40 -6.66 -3.03 -1.16
C SER A 40 -6.01 -4.39 -0.88
N GLY A 41 -5.24 -4.93 -1.82
CA GLY A 41 -4.45 -6.12 -1.57
C GLY A 41 -3.05 -5.70 -1.17
N VAL A 42 -2.68 -5.84 0.11
CA VAL A 42 -1.26 -6.01 0.44
C VAL A 42 -0.77 -7.13 -0.49
N PRO A 43 0.19 -6.88 -1.41
CA PRO A 43 0.55 -7.88 -2.39
C PRO A 43 1.06 -9.13 -1.66
N GLU A 44 0.33 -10.23 -1.75
CA GLU A 44 0.80 -11.50 -1.21
C GLU A 44 1.98 -11.96 -2.05
N LEU A 45 3.12 -12.13 -1.38
CA LEU A 45 4.30 -12.71 -1.98
C LEU A 45 4.27 -14.22 -1.71
N PRO A 46 4.19 -15.06 -2.76
CA PRO A 46 4.29 -16.51 -2.58
C PRO A 46 5.60 -16.88 -1.89
N GLU A 47 5.60 -17.96 -1.10
CA GLU A 47 6.76 -18.36 -0.29
C GLU A 47 8.03 -18.54 -1.12
N GLU A 48 7.91 -19.05 -2.35
CA GLU A 48 9.03 -19.24 -3.27
C GLU A 48 9.67 -17.93 -3.75
N HIS A 49 8.92 -16.82 -3.72
CA HIS A 49 9.40 -15.51 -4.17
C HIS A 49 10.03 -14.68 -3.04
N VAL A 50 9.80 -15.03 -1.77
CA VAL A 50 10.35 -14.32 -0.60
C VAL A 50 11.88 -14.29 -0.66
N ALA A 51 12.51 -15.41 -1.02
CA ALA A 51 13.97 -15.51 -1.13
C ALA A 51 14.54 -14.61 -2.23
N ALA A 52 13.85 -14.52 -3.37
CA ALA A 52 14.27 -13.67 -4.48
C ALA A 52 14.23 -12.18 -4.08
N VAL A 53 13.13 -11.74 -3.47
CA VAL A 53 12.98 -10.34 -3.03
C VAL A 53 14.00 -10.00 -1.93
N ALA A 54 14.29 -10.94 -1.02
CA ALA A 54 15.33 -10.77 -0.01
C ALA A 54 16.73 -10.59 -0.64
N ALA A 55 17.06 -11.32 -1.70
CA ALA A 55 18.32 -11.17 -2.42
C ALA A 55 18.42 -9.81 -3.15
N LEU A 56 17.33 -9.33 -3.74
CA LEU A 56 17.27 -8.00 -4.34
C LEU A 56 17.46 -6.89 -3.30
N ALA A 57 16.85 -7.03 -2.12
CA ALA A 57 17.01 -6.08 -1.03
C ALA A 57 18.45 -6.08 -0.48
N ALA A 58 19.05 -7.27 -0.29
CA ALA A 58 20.42 -7.41 0.18
C ALA A 58 21.46 -6.83 -0.80
N SER A 59 21.15 -6.85 -2.11
CA SER A 59 21.98 -6.22 -3.15
C SER A 59 21.66 -4.74 -3.39
N GLY A 60 20.67 -4.18 -2.71
CA GLY A 60 20.28 -2.77 -2.81
C GLY A 60 19.48 -2.41 -4.06
N LEU A 61 18.97 -3.39 -4.80
CA LEU A 61 18.14 -3.18 -5.98
C LEU A 61 16.69 -2.79 -5.64
N VAL A 62 16.23 -3.15 -4.43
CA VAL A 62 14.95 -2.71 -3.87
C VAL A 62 15.10 -2.30 -2.40
N PRO A 63 14.22 -1.45 -1.86
CA PRO A 63 14.19 -1.17 -0.42
C PRO A 63 13.90 -2.44 0.40
N PRO A 64 14.42 -2.53 1.65
CA PRO A 64 14.11 -3.65 2.53
C PRO A 64 12.62 -3.67 2.89
N LEU A 65 11.94 -4.76 2.55
CA LEU A 65 10.51 -4.93 2.82
C LEU A 65 10.27 -5.44 4.24
N ARG A 66 9.26 -4.89 4.91
CA ARG A 66 8.76 -5.37 6.21
C ARG A 66 7.68 -6.41 5.98
N LEU A 67 8.08 -7.61 5.58
CA LEU A 67 7.15 -8.71 5.34
C LEU A 67 6.45 -9.10 6.65
N VAL A 68 5.14 -9.28 6.59
CA VAL A 68 4.32 -9.83 7.68
C VAL A 68 3.88 -11.24 7.30
N PRO A 69 3.78 -12.19 8.24
CA PRO A 69 3.25 -13.51 7.95
C PRO A 69 1.85 -13.40 7.35
N GLY A 70 1.64 -14.02 6.18
CA GLY A 70 0.33 -14.07 5.53
C GLY A 70 -0.67 -14.90 6.33
N SER A 71 -1.95 -14.52 6.27
CA SER A 71 -3.02 -15.36 6.85
C SER A 71 -3.20 -16.59 5.98
N LYS A 72 -2.87 -17.77 6.50
CA LYS A 72 -3.17 -19.03 5.82
C LYS A 72 -4.69 -19.23 5.79
N ALA A 73 -5.32 -19.07 4.64
CA ALA A 73 -6.72 -19.45 4.46
C ALA A 73 -6.84 -20.96 4.77
N SER A 74 -7.66 -21.30 5.79
CA SER A 74 -7.95 -22.68 6.18
C SER A 74 -9.07 -23.27 5.32
#